data_AF-A0A846X204-F1
#
_entry.id   AF-A0A846X204-F1
#
_cell.length_a   1.000
_cell.length_b   1.000
_cell.length_c   1.000
_cell.angle_alpha   90.00
_cell.angle_beta   90.00
_cell.angle_gamma   90.00
#
_symmetry.space_group_name_H-M   'P 1'
#
loop_
_entity.id
_entity.type
_entity.pdbx_description
1 polymer ?
#
loop_
_entity_poly.entity_id
_entity_poly.type
_entity_poly.pdbx_seq_one_letter_code
_entity_poly.pdbx_strand_id
1 'polypeptide(L)'
;MLTFTATDTIPAGAVRPGHVIDAREIFAQWPAAAPILSPLNALGEDDPVAALRFLTVTAVRTDGPDVVVLEYHDNGSAGDFGVMSDQPVRIFAAAE
;
A
#
# COMPACT_ATOMS: atom_id res chain seq x y z
N MET A 1 -7.92 -20.97 -3.74
CA MET A 1 -7.58 -19.88 -2.80
C MET A 1 -6.12 -19.58 -3.03
N LEU A 2 -5.78 -18.38 -3.53
CA LEU A 2 -4.39 -17.99 -3.72
C LEU A 2 -3.78 -17.77 -2.33
N THR A 3 -2.67 -18.43 -2.06
CA THR A 3 -1.89 -18.22 -0.84
C THR A 3 -0.79 -17.21 -1.18
N PHE A 4 -0.58 -16.21 -0.33
CA PHE A 4 0.50 -15.24 -0.50
C PHE A 4 1.53 -15.44 0.61
N THR A 5 2.80 -15.45 0.24
CA THR A 5 3.92 -15.58 1.16
C THR A 5 4.76 -14.32 1.09
N ALA A 6 5.12 -13.78 2.25
CA ALA A 6 6.04 -12.65 2.33
C ALA A 6 7.42 -13.04 1.81
N THR A 7 7.97 -12.24 0.90
CA THR A 7 9.26 -12.51 0.25
C THR A 7 10.34 -11.51 0.64
N ASP A 8 9.96 -10.25 0.90
CA ASP A 8 10.92 -9.18 1.21
C ASP A 8 10.27 -8.08 2.07
N THR A 9 11.09 -7.21 2.67
CA THR A 9 10.65 -5.97 3.31
C THR A 9 11.55 -4.83 2.86
N ILE A 10 10.97 -3.87 2.13
CA ILE A 10 11.68 -2.77 1.50
C ILE A 10 11.05 -1.43 1.92
N PRO A 11 11.78 -0.30 1.86
CA PRO A 11 11.15 1.01 2.05
C PRO A 11 10.13 1.27 0.93
N ALA A 12 9.04 1.97 1.24
CA ALA A 12 7.96 2.23 0.28
C ALA A 12 8.44 2.90 -1.00
N GLY A 13 9.46 3.78 -0.92
CA GLY A 13 10.07 4.42 -2.09
C GLY A 13 10.80 3.46 -3.04
N ALA A 14 11.11 2.26 -2.58
CA ALA A 14 11.67 1.19 -3.39
C ALA A 14 10.60 0.27 -4.01
N VAL A 15 9.31 0.47 -3.70
CA VAL A 15 8.23 -0.29 -4.33
C VAL A 15 8.18 0.00 -5.84
N ARG A 16 7.81 -1.02 -6.62
CA ARG A 16 7.75 -0.98 -8.08
C ARG A 16 6.46 -1.62 -8.58
N PRO A 17 5.99 -1.25 -9.78
CA PRO A 17 4.88 -1.94 -10.43
C PRO A 17 5.09 -3.46 -10.49
N GLY A 18 4.04 -4.22 -10.21
CA GLY A 18 4.06 -5.68 -10.13
C GLY A 18 4.32 -6.23 -8.72
N HIS A 19 4.80 -5.42 -7.78
CA HIS A 19 4.87 -5.85 -6.38
C HIS A 19 3.47 -6.08 -5.82
N VAL A 20 3.32 -7.18 -5.08
CA VAL A 20 2.13 -7.43 -4.27
C VAL A 20 2.43 -7.03 -2.83
N ILE A 21 1.55 -6.26 -2.21
CA ILE A 21 1.69 -5.74 -0.84
C ILE A 21 0.41 -6.02 -0.05
N ASP A 22 0.50 -6.09 1.28
CA ASP A 22 -0.69 -6.13 2.16
C ASP A 22 -0.97 -4.73 2.71
N ALA A 23 -2.04 -4.10 2.21
CA ALA A 23 -2.45 -2.76 2.66
C ALA A 23 -2.71 -2.72 4.16
N ARG A 24 -3.19 -3.80 4.77
CA ARG A 24 -3.43 -3.83 6.24
C ARG A 24 -2.13 -3.71 7.00
N GLU A 25 -1.06 -4.35 6.54
CA GLU A 25 0.26 -4.23 7.17
C GLU A 25 0.80 -2.80 7.03
N ILE A 26 0.52 -2.14 5.90
CA ILE A 26 0.92 -0.76 5.66
C ILE A 26 0.17 0.19 6.61
N PHE A 27 -1.16 0.09 6.68
CA PHE A 27 -1.97 0.95 7.54
C PHE A 27 -1.78 0.67 9.03
N ALA A 28 -1.50 -0.58 9.44
CA ALA A 28 -1.19 -0.92 10.82
C ALA A 28 0.11 -0.27 11.33
N GLN A 29 1.05 0.02 10.42
CA GLN A 29 2.32 0.67 10.71
C GLN A 29 2.23 2.20 10.63
N TRP A 30 1.07 2.74 10.25
CA TRP A 30 0.89 4.17 10.10
C TRP A 30 0.95 4.87 11.47
N PRO A 31 1.82 5.87 11.68
CA PRO A 31 1.85 6.61 12.93
C PRO A 31 0.52 7.33 13.14
N ALA A 32 -0.13 7.15 14.29
CA ALA A 32 -1.39 7.82 14.62
C ALA A 32 -1.31 9.37 14.55
N ALA A 33 -0.10 9.93 14.59
CA ALA A 33 0.17 11.37 14.53
C ALA A 33 0.62 11.88 13.13
N ALA A 34 0.81 10.99 12.15
CA ALA A 34 1.20 11.39 10.79
C ALA A 34 -0.04 11.61 9.92
N PRO A 35 -0.19 12.75 9.24
CA PRO A 35 -1.30 12.96 8.32
C PRO A 35 -1.22 11.91 7.19
N ILE A 36 -2.26 11.09 7.04
CA ILE A 36 -2.40 10.21 5.87
C ILE A 36 -2.65 11.11 4.66
N LEU A 37 -1.66 11.20 3.78
CA LEU A 37 -1.73 11.98 2.54
C LEU A 37 -2.31 11.15 1.39
N SER A 38 -3.51 10.57 1.61
CA SER A 38 -4.60 10.36 0.63
C SER A 38 -5.82 9.73 1.32
N PRO A 39 -7.05 10.06 0.91
CA PRO A 39 -7.85 11.06 1.59
C PRO A 39 -8.23 10.66 3.03
N LEU A 40 -7.43 11.01 4.03
CA LEU A 40 -7.95 11.12 5.42
C LEU A 40 -8.92 12.29 5.59
N ASN A 41 -9.07 13.16 4.59
CA ASN A 41 -10.19 14.11 4.56
C ASN A 41 -11.51 13.47 4.09
N ALA A 42 -11.52 12.16 3.81
CA ALA A 42 -12.73 11.36 3.65
C ALA A 42 -12.89 10.40 4.85
N LEU A 43 -12.89 10.94 6.07
CA LEU A 43 -13.28 10.19 7.28
C LEU A 43 -14.76 9.79 7.20
N GLY A 44 -15.03 8.64 6.60
CA GLY A 44 -16.14 7.76 6.91
C GLY A 44 -15.57 6.42 7.40
N GLU A 45 -16.32 5.69 8.22
CA GLU A 45 -15.88 4.44 8.89
C GLU A 45 -15.61 3.24 7.95
N ASP A 46 -15.61 3.46 6.63
CA ASP A 46 -15.58 2.43 5.58
C ASP A 46 -14.51 2.76 4.52
N ASP A 47 -13.22 2.76 4.88
CA ASP A 47 -12.16 2.88 3.86
C ASP A 47 -11.99 1.54 3.12
N PRO A 48 -12.34 1.45 1.83
CA PRO A 48 -12.28 0.20 1.09
C PRO A 48 -10.85 -0.33 0.98
N VAL A 49 -9.80 0.50 1.03
CA VAL A 49 -8.41 0.09 0.78
C VAL A 49 -7.83 -0.70 1.95
N ALA A 50 -8.09 -0.25 3.19
CA ALA A 50 -7.67 -0.97 4.38
C ALA A 50 -8.40 -2.31 4.54
N ALA A 51 -9.57 -2.48 3.92
CA ALA A 51 -10.25 -3.77 3.82
C ALA A 51 -9.61 -4.72 2.80
N LEU A 52 -8.82 -4.20 1.85
CA LEU A 52 -8.10 -5.00 0.85
C LEU A 52 -6.86 -5.65 1.48
N ARG A 53 -6.64 -6.93 1.20
CA ARG A 53 -5.54 -7.70 1.80
C ARG A 53 -4.30 -7.78 0.93
N PHE A 54 -4.45 -7.90 -0.38
CA PHE A 54 -3.31 -8.07 -1.27
C PHE A 54 -3.53 -7.20 -2.49
N LEU A 55 -2.69 -6.18 -2.63
CA LEU A 55 -2.78 -5.19 -3.68
C LEU A 55 -1.64 -5.39 -4.65
N THR A 56 -1.95 -5.45 -5.94
CA THR A 56 -0.90 -5.38 -6.97
C THR A 56 -0.64 -3.92 -7.29
N VAL A 57 0.58 -3.46 -7.06
CA VAL A 57 1.00 -2.11 -7.41
C VAL A 57 1.07 -2.00 -8.93
N THR A 58 0.38 -1.02 -9.50
CA THR A 58 0.34 -0.77 -10.95
C THR A 58 1.21 0.41 -11.35
N ALA A 59 1.38 1.40 -10.47
CA ALA A 59 2.27 2.53 -10.65
C ALA A 59 2.76 3.06 -9.30
N VAL A 60 3.89 3.76 -9.34
CA VAL A 60 4.46 4.46 -8.18
C VAL A 60 4.82 5.87 -8.61
N ARG A 61 4.30 6.88 -7.92
CA ARG A 61 4.65 8.29 -8.14
C ARG A 61 5.18 8.92 -6.86
N THR A 62 6.03 9.92 -7.00
CA THR A 62 6.56 10.70 -5.87
C THR A 62 5.79 12.00 -5.78
N ASP A 63 5.16 12.28 -4.63
CA ASP A 63 4.31 13.46 -4.41
C ASP A 63 4.92 14.45 -3.41
N GLY A 64 6.20 14.29 -3.12
CA GLY A 64 6.97 15.12 -2.19
C GLY A 64 8.35 14.52 -1.91
N PRO A 65 9.19 15.16 -1.07
CA PRO A 65 10.51 14.63 -0.74
C PRO A 65 10.44 13.27 -0.04
N ASP A 66 9.39 13.05 0.76
CA ASP A 66 9.28 11.88 1.64
C ASP A 66 7.99 11.08 1.42
N VAL A 67 7.19 11.40 0.40
CA VAL A 67 5.89 10.76 0.15
C VAL A 67 5.89 10.09 -1.21
N VAL A 68 5.54 8.81 -1.22
CA VAL A 68 5.26 8.07 -2.45
C VAL A 68 3.80 7.63 -2.47
N VAL A 69 3.22 7.66 -3.65
CA VAL A 69 1.86 7.20 -3.89
C VAL A 69 1.93 5.90 -4.66
N LEU A 70 1.26 4.88 -4.11
CA LEU A 70 1.14 3.57 -4.69
C LEU A 70 -0.24 3.46 -5.35
N GLU A 71 -0.25 3.37 -6.67
CA GLU A 71 -1.44 3.04 -7.43
C GLU A 71 -1.59 1.53 -7.46
N TYR A 72 -2.81 1.02 -7.32
CA TYR A 72 -3.05 -0.41 -7.21
C TYR A 72 -4.28 -0.87 -7.98
N HIS A 73 -4.31 -2.19 -8.20
CA HIS A 73 -5.48 -2.92 -8.67
C HIS A 73 -5.70 -4.17 -7.79
N ASP A 74 -6.95 -4.38 -7.36
CA ASP A 74 -7.39 -5.59 -6.66
C ASP A 74 -8.80 -5.99 -7.11
N ASN A 75 -8.88 -7.13 -7.80
CA ASN A 75 -10.09 -7.87 -8.16
C ASN A 75 -11.38 -7.04 -8.39
N GLY A 76 -11.31 -6.03 -9.27
CA GLY A 76 -12.45 -5.17 -9.64
C GLY A 76 -12.46 -3.78 -8.99
N SER A 77 -11.49 -3.50 -8.12
CA SER A 77 -11.24 -2.19 -7.52
C SER A 77 -9.86 -1.68 -7.95
N ALA A 78 -9.76 -0.36 -8.13
CA ALA A 78 -8.52 0.34 -8.41
C ALA A 78 -8.51 1.65 -7.61
N GLY A 79 -7.33 2.09 -7.23
CA GLY A 79 -7.17 3.31 -6.46
C GLY A 79 -5.71 3.62 -6.21
N ASP A 80 -5.48 4.62 -5.37
CA ASP A 80 -4.16 5.02 -4.96
C ASP A 80 -4.15 5.47 -3.50
N PHE A 81 -3.04 5.22 -2.83
CA PHE A 81 -2.80 5.72 -1.47
C PHE A 81 -1.36 6.20 -1.34
N GLY A 82 -1.19 7.33 -0.64
CA GLY A 82 0.14 7.79 -0.23
C GLY A 82 0.70 6.91 0.88
N VAL A 83 2.02 6.90 1.05
CA VAL A 83 2.78 6.35 2.18
C VAL A 83 4.10 7.12 2.32
N MET A 84 4.70 7.10 3.52
CA MET A 84 6.03 7.66 3.70
C MET A 84 7.07 6.81 2.97
N SER A 85 7.99 7.44 2.26
CA SER A 85 8.97 6.79 1.38
C SER A 85 9.91 5.82 2.11
N ASP A 86 10.17 6.07 3.39
CA ASP A 86 11.00 5.24 4.28
C ASP A 86 10.19 4.19 5.05
N GLN A 87 8.86 4.23 4.96
CA GLN A 87 7.99 3.27 5.63
C GLN A 87 8.29 1.85 5.14
N PRO A 88 8.52 0.88 6.04
CA PRO A 88 8.74 -0.51 5.64
C PRO A 88 7.46 -1.11 5.06
N VAL A 89 7.57 -1.64 3.83
CA VAL A 89 6.52 -2.32 3.09
C VAL A 89 6.95 -3.75 2.82
N ARG A 90 6.10 -4.70 3.18
CA ARG A 90 6.34 -6.12 2.93
C ARG A 90 5.85 -6.51 1.55
N ILE A 91 6.71 -7.18 0.79
CA ILE A 91 6.41 -7.69 -0.54
C ILE A 91 5.98 -9.14 -0.42
N PHE A 92 4.98 -9.52 -1.21
CA PHE A 92 4.41 -10.85 -1.26
C PHE A 92 4.51 -11.44 -2.66
N ALA A 93 4.58 -12.77 -2.72
CA ALA A 93 4.40 -13.53 -3.94
C ALA A 93 3.28 -14.56 -3.75
N ALA A 94 2.56 -14.88 -4.81
CA ALA A 94 1.65 -16.01 -4.80
C ALA A 94 2.47 -17.31 -4.61
N ALA A 95 2.10 -18.12 -3.63
CA ALA A 95 2.62 -19.47 -3.51
C ALA A 95 1.93 -20.35 -4.55
N GLU A 96 2.73 -21.04 -5.37
CA GLU A 96 2.28 -22.05 -6.33
C GLU A 96 1.65 -23.28 -5.66
#